data_AF-A0A2N1EB76-F1
#
_entry.id   AF-A0A2N1EB76-F1
#
_cell.length_a   1.000
_cell.length_b   1.000
_cell.length_c   1.000
_cell.angle_alpha   90.00
_cell.angle_beta   90.00
_cell.angle_gamma   90.00
#
_symmetry.space_group_name_H-M   'P 1'
#
loop_
_entity.id
_entity.type
_entity.pdbx_description
1 polymer ?
#
loop_
_entity_poly.entity_id
_entity_poly.type
_entity_poly.pdbx_seq_one_letter_code
_entity_poly.pdbx_strand_id
1 'polypeptide(L)'
;MTTLHWLGLLLLAVIAGAVVPFQSAINANLGRGLGHPLWATLASLLVSVMVLLPVIIALRLPLPSLAFITRAPLWMWAGGAFGVCFISLALMLLPRLGASGFIALAMAGQILASLLLDHFGLFGLAQRPITMPRALGALLLMGAVVLIQFSATPVRAVATAG
;
A
#
# COMPACT_ATOMS: atom_id res chain seq x y z
N MET A 1 0.34 -25.90 12.04
CA MET A 1 -0.01 -25.40 10.69
C MET A 1 0.91 -26.07 9.69
N THR A 2 0.39 -26.72 8.64
CA THR A 2 1.24 -27.47 7.70
C THR A 2 2.01 -26.51 6.78
N THR A 3 3.15 -26.94 6.26
CA THR A 3 4.03 -26.16 5.36
C THR A 3 3.30 -25.61 4.13
N LEU A 4 2.32 -26.36 3.61
CA LEU A 4 1.49 -25.95 2.47
C LEU A 4 0.65 -24.71 2.76
N HIS A 5 0.09 -24.60 3.97
CA HIS A 5 -0.66 -23.41 4.37
C HIS A 5 0.24 -22.18 4.48
N TRP A 6 1.46 -22.35 5.00
CA TRP A 6 2.45 -21.27 5.07
C TRP A 6 2.84 -20.76 3.69
N LEU A 7 3.12 -21.66 2.75
CA LEU A 7 3.43 -21.26 1.37
C LEU A 7 2.28 -20.49 0.73
N GLY A 8 1.03 -20.93 0.94
CA GLY A 8 -0.15 -20.22 0.46
C GLY A 8 -0.26 -18.79 1.00
N LEU A 9 0.00 -18.57 2.28
CA LEU A 9 0.00 -17.24 2.89
C LEU A 9 1.10 -16.33 2.31
N LEU A 10 2.29 -16.89 2.07
CA LEU A 10 3.40 -16.14 1.46
C LEU A 10 3.06 -15.71 0.03
N LEU A 11 2.48 -16.60 -0.77
CA LEU A 11 2.05 -16.29 -2.13
C LEU A 11 0.97 -15.20 -2.14
N LEU A 12 0.00 -15.29 -1.23
CA LEU A 12 -1.05 -14.29 -1.12
C LEU A 12 -0.49 -12.90 -0.73
N ALA A 13 0.50 -12.87 0.16
CA ALA A 13 1.19 -11.62 0.52
C ALA A 13 1.96 -11.02 -0.67
N VAL A 14 2.62 -11.85 -1.48
CA VAL A 14 3.28 -11.41 -2.72
C VAL A 14 2.27 -10.84 -3.71
N ILE A 15 1.13 -11.53 -3.91
CA ILE A 15 0.04 -11.04 -4.78
C ILE A 15 -0.49 -9.70 -4.27
N ALA A 16 -0.75 -9.58 -2.96
CA ALA A 16 -1.22 -8.34 -2.37
C ALA A 16 -0.24 -7.17 -2.63
N GLY A 17 1.07 -7.40 -2.47
CA GLY A 17 2.09 -6.40 -2.80
C GLY A 17 2.15 -6.06 -4.29
N ALA A 18 2.00 -7.07 -5.16
CA ALA A 18 2.06 -6.90 -6.61
C ALA A 18 0.90 -6.05 -7.17
N VAL A 19 -0.25 -6.00 -6.50
CA VAL A 19 -1.41 -5.18 -6.91
C VAL A 19 -1.16 -3.68 -6.75
N VAL A 20 -0.32 -3.27 -5.77
CA VAL A 20 -0.10 -1.84 -5.44
C VAL A 20 0.45 -1.02 -6.61
N PRO A 21 1.46 -1.49 -7.38
CA PRO A 21 1.90 -0.81 -8.60
C PRO A 21 0.80 -0.63 -9.66
N PHE A 22 -0.04 -1.65 -9.90
CA PHE A 22 -1.13 -1.56 -10.87
C PHE A 22 -2.17 -0.52 -10.43
N GLN A 23 -2.56 -0.56 -9.15
CA GLN A 23 -3.47 0.43 -8.58
C GLN A 23 -2.90 1.86 -8.71
N SER A 24 -1.62 2.04 -8.41
CA SER A 24 -0.97 3.36 -8.49
C SER A 24 -0.96 3.90 -9.92
N ALA A 25 -0.65 3.05 -10.91
CA ALA A 25 -0.65 3.43 -12.33
C ALA A 25 -2.06 3.76 -12.85
N ILE A 26 -3.06 2.94 -12.53
CA ILE A 26 -4.46 3.18 -12.91
C ILE A 26 -4.96 4.48 -12.29
N ASN A 27 -4.73 4.68 -10.99
CA ASN A 27 -5.14 5.89 -10.30
C ASN A 27 -4.43 7.12 -10.91
N ALA A 28 -3.14 7.03 -11.24
CA ALA A 28 -2.40 8.15 -11.85
C ALA A 28 -2.97 8.56 -13.22
N ASN A 29 -3.40 7.59 -14.02
CA ASN A 29 -4.12 7.88 -15.26
C ASN A 29 -5.47 8.55 -14.99
N LEU A 30 -6.23 8.03 -14.02
CA LEU A 30 -7.52 8.61 -13.62
C LEU A 30 -7.37 10.05 -13.10
N GLY A 31 -6.32 10.33 -12.31
CA GLY A 31 -6.01 11.66 -11.80
C GLY A 31 -5.69 12.67 -12.89
N ARG A 32 -4.99 12.24 -13.94
CA ARG A 32 -4.76 13.06 -15.13
C ARG A 32 -6.05 13.33 -15.90
N GLY A 33 -6.90 12.31 -16.07
CA GLY A 33 -8.19 12.46 -16.76
C GLY A 33 -9.19 13.35 -16.03
N LEU A 34 -9.21 13.31 -14.70
CA LEU A 34 -10.11 14.11 -13.85
C LEU A 34 -9.56 15.49 -13.46
N GLY A 35 -8.32 15.82 -13.89
CA GLY A 35 -7.69 17.12 -13.65
C GLY A 35 -7.14 17.37 -12.24
N HIS A 36 -7.50 16.56 -11.23
CA HIS A 36 -6.95 16.68 -9.87
C HIS A 36 -6.80 15.31 -9.17
N PRO A 37 -5.69 15.05 -8.43
CA PRO A 37 -5.47 13.80 -7.71
C PRO A 37 -6.56 13.44 -6.68
N LEU A 38 -7.14 14.44 -6.01
CA LEU A 38 -8.21 14.20 -5.03
C LEU A 38 -9.49 13.64 -5.69
N TRP A 39 -9.80 14.05 -6.93
CA TRP A 39 -10.95 13.50 -7.67
C TRP A 39 -10.75 12.03 -8.01
N ALA A 40 -9.54 11.64 -8.43
CA ALA A 40 -9.21 10.23 -8.66
C ALA A 40 -9.19 9.41 -7.38
N THR A 41 -8.73 10.00 -6.26
CA THR A 41 -8.78 9.34 -4.95
C THR A 41 -10.22 9.08 -4.53
N LEU A 42 -11.11 10.08 -4.64
CA LEU A 42 -12.54 9.92 -4.35
C LEU A 42 -13.19 8.86 -5.24
N ALA A 43 -12.96 8.92 -6.55
CA ALA A 43 -13.48 7.93 -7.50
C ALA A 43 -12.99 6.51 -7.19
N SER A 44 -11.70 6.34 -6.87
CA SER A 44 -11.11 5.06 -6.47
C SER A 44 -11.74 4.51 -5.19
N LEU A 45 -12.05 5.37 -4.21
CA LEU A 45 -12.72 4.96 -2.97
C LEU A 45 -14.17 4.53 -3.23
N LEU A 46 -14.89 5.26 -4.09
CA LEU A 46 -16.26 4.89 -4.48
C LEU A 46 -16.29 3.53 -5.19
N VAL A 47 -15.40 3.30 -6.16
CA VAL A 47 -15.27 2.00 -6.83
C VAL A 47 -14.93 0.90 -5.83
N SER A 48 -14.05 1.17 -4.88
CA SER A 48 -13.69 0.21 -3.82
C SER A 48 -14.91 -0.17 -2.97
N VAL A 49 -15.76 0.80 -2.61
CA VAL A 49 -17.03 0.54 -1.89
C VAL A 49 -17.99 -0.28 -2.75
N MET A 50 -18.13 0.05 -4.04
CA MET A 50 -19.01 -0.69 -4.96
C MET A 50 -18.58 -2.13 -5.19
N VAL A 51 -17.28 -2.43 -5.11
CA VAL A 51 -16.77 -3.81 -5.19
C VAL A 51 -16.88 -4.53 -3.84
N LEU A 52 -16.61 -3.86 -2.73
CA LEU A 52 -16.60 -4.46 -1.40
C LEU A 52 -18.00 -4.81 -0.89
N LEU A 53 -19.00 -3.94 -1.09
CA LEU A 53 -20.35 -4.14 -0.56
C LEU A 53 -21.02 -5.44 -1.07
N PRO A 54 -21.01 -5.76 -2.37
CA PRO A 54 -21.54 -7.03 -2.86
C PRO A 54 -20.86 -8.26 -2.25
N VAL A 55 -19.54 -8.20 -2.02
CA VAL A 55 -18.79 -9.30 -1.38
C VAL A 55 -19.26 -9.50 0.06
N ILE A 56 -19.41 -8.42 0.83
CA ILE A 56 -19.93 -8.46 2.20
C ILE A 56 -21.34 -9.10 2.23
N ILE A 57 -22.21 -8.69 1.30
CA ILE A 57 -23.57 -9.21 1.18
C ILE A 57 -23.57 -10.69 0.79
N ALA A 58 -22.75 -11.07 -0.20
CA ALA A 58 -22.63 -12.45 -0.66
C ALA A 58 -22.12 -13.40 0.43
N LEU A 59 -21.17 -12.94 1.24
CA LEU A 59 -20.63 -13.67 2.40
C LEU A 59 -21.55 -13.62 3.63
N ARG A 60 -22.65 -12.85 3.57
CA ARG A 60 -23.62 -12.67 4.67
C ARG A 60 -22.97 -12.26 5.99
N LEU A 61 -21.99 -11.37 5.93
CA LEU A 61 -21.29 -10.92 7.13
C LEU A 61 -22.25 -10.15 8.05
N PRO A 62 -22.23 -10.40 9.38
CA PRO A 62 -23.09 -9.67 10.31
C PRO A 62 -22.70 -8.18 10.35
N LEU A 63 -23.69 -7.33 10.64
CA LEU A 63 -23.42 -5.91 10.84
C LEU A 63 -22.43 -5.71 12.01
N PRO A 64 -21.50 -4.74 11.90
CA PRO A 64 -20.59 -4.43 12.99
C PRO A 64 -21.36 -3.97 14.23
N SER A 65 -20.88 -4.33 15.41
CA SER A 65 -21.49 -3.94 16.68
C SER A 65 -21.48 -2.42 16.86
N LEU A 66 -22.67 -1.81 16.96
CA LEU A 66 -22.80 -0.36 17.23
C LEU A 66 -22.14 0.02 18.57
N ALA A 67 -22.19 -0.88 19.56
CA ALA A 67 -21.53 -0.67 20.85
C ALA A 67 -19.99 -0.61 20.71
N PHE A 68 -19.42 -1.36 19.77
CA PHE A 68 -18.00 -1.26 19.45
C PHE A 68 -17.69 0.04 18.72
N ILE A 69 -18.46 0.38 17.68
CA ILE A 69 -18.25 1.60 16.86
C ILE A 69 -18.23 2.86 17.74
N THR A 70 -19.19 2.96 18.67
CA THR A 70 -19.32 4.13 19.56
C THR A 70 -18.23 4.22 20.63
N ARG A 71 -17.57 3.11 20.96
CA ARG A 71 -16.49 3.05 21.96
C ARG A 71 -15.10 2.94 21.36
N ALA A 72 -15.01 2.70 20.05
CA ALA A 72 -13.74 2.53 19.36
C ALA A 72 -12.93 3.85 19.42
N PRO A 73 -11.67 3.80 19.86
CA PRO A 73 -10.84 5.00 19.92
C PRO A 73 -10.60 5.60 18.53
N LEU A 74 -10.52 6.93 18.46
CA LEU A 74 -10.46 7.67 17.19
C LEU A 74 -9.33 7.23 16.25
N TRP A 75 -8.19 6.77 16.79
CA TRP A 75 -7.07 6.30 15.99
C TRP A 75 -7.41 5.06 15.13
N MET A 76 -8.39 4.24 15.51
CA MET A 76 -8.82 3.09 14.69
C MET A 76 -9.43 3.54 13.36
N TRP A 77 -10.03 4.73 13.34
CA TRP A 77 -10.64 5.33 12.15
C TRP A 77 -9.62 6.05 11.26
N ALA A 78 -8.42 6.35 11.79
CA ALA A 78 -7.36 7.03 11.05
C ALA A 78 -6.82 6.22 9.86
N GLY A 79 -7.06 4.90 9.83
CA GLY A 79 -6.68 4.05 8.69
C GLY A 79 -7.21 4.55 7.35
N GLY A 80 -8.45 5.05 7.32
CA GLY A 80 -9.04 5.66 6.12
C GLY A 80 -8.30 6.94 5.68
N ALA A 81 -7.90 7.78 6.65
CA ALA A 81 -7.12 8.98 6.37
C ALA A 81 -5.73 8.64 5.81
N PHE A 82 -5.04 7.64 6.38
CA PHE A 82 -3.77 7.16 5.84
C PHE A 82 -3.91 6.61 4.41
N GLY A 83 -5.02 5.94 4.10
CA GLY A 83 -5.34 5.49 2.74
C GLY A 83 -5.50 6.63 1.75
N VAL A 84 -6.27 7.67 2.10
CA VAL A 84 -6.43 8.88 1.28
C VAL A 84 -5.08 9.57 1.05
N CYS A 85 -4.27 9.73 2.11
CA CYS A 85 -2.93 10.30 2.04
C CYS A 85 -2.03 9.49 1.10
N PHE A 86 -2.01 8.16 1.24
CA PHE A 86 -1.20 7.29 0.41
C PHE A 86 -1.59 7.40 -1.08
N ILE A 87 -2.88 7.29 -1.42
CA ILE A 87 -3.33 7.38 -2.80
C ILE A 87 -3.01 8.76 -3.37
N SER A 88 -3.28 9.84 -2.63
CA SER A 88 -3.00 11.21 -3.07
C SER A 88 -1.51 11.44 -3.33
N LEU A 89 -0.64 10.99 -2.41
CA LEU A 89 0.81 11.07 -2.57
C LEU A 89 1.29 10.22 -3.74
N ALA A 90 0.74 9.00 -3.91
CA ALA A 90 1.06 8.14 -5.03
C ALA A 90 0.76 8.84 -6.37
N LEU A 91 -0.41 9.45 -6.49
CA LEU A 91 -0.82 10.20 -7.68
C LEU A 91 0.10 11.38 -8.01
N MET A 92 0.57 12.08 -6.99
CA MET A 92 1.45 13.25 -7.14
C MET A 92 2.90 12.86 -7.45
N LEU A 93 3.38 11.78 -6.84
CA LEU A 93 4.78 11.36 -6.90
C LEU A 93 5.08 10.41 -8.05
N LEU A 94 4.13 9.56 -8.45
CA LEU A 94 4.33 8.58 -9.53
C LEU A 94 4.77 9.21 -10.86
N PRO A 95 4.18 10.34 -11.34
CA PRO A 95 4.64 10.98 -12.58
C PRO A 95 6.03 11.62 -12.47
N ARG A 96 6.48 11.95 -11.25
CA ARG A 96 7.75 12.64 -10.99
C ARG A 96 8.91 11.66 -10.76
N LEU A 97 8.64 10.54 -10.08
CA LEU A 97 9.65 9.55 -9.68
C LEU A 97 9.68 8.33 -10.62
N GLY A 98 8.69 8.19 -11.50
CA GLY A 98 8.45 6.96 -12.25
C GLY A 98 7.87 5.85 -11.36
N ALA A 99 7.32 4.81 -12.01
CA ALA A 99 6.64 3.73 -11.29
C ALA A 99 7.59 2.89 -10.43
N SER A 100 8.73 2.48 -10.99
CA SER A 100 9.74 1.71 -10.26
C SER A 100 10.25 2.48 -9.05
N GLY A 101 10.51 3.78 -9.21
CA GLY A 101 11.13 4.54 -8.15
C GLY A 101 10.20 4.97 -7.02
N PHE A 102 8.95 5.28 -7.35
CA PHE A 102 7.92 5.47 -6.35
C PHE A 102 7.73 4.21 -5.49
N ILE A 103 7.62 3.03 -6.11
CA ILE A 103 7.39 1.77 -5.39
C ILE A 103 8.59 1.43 -4.51
N ALA A 104 9.82 1.61 -5.01
CA ALA A 104 11.03 1.38 -4.21
C ALA A 104 11.05 2.26 -2.94
N LEU A 105 10.81 3.56 -3.08
CA LEU A 105 10.74 4.49 -1.94
C LEU A 105 9.56 4.22 -1.01
N ALA A 106 8.40 3.85 -1.55
CA ALA A 106 7.23 3.48 -0.75
C ALA A 106 7.52 2.23 0.10
N MET A 107 8.15 1.21 -0.48
CA MET A 107 8.55 -0.01 0.24
C MET A 107 9.56 0.30 1.35
N ALA A 108 10.56 1.16 1.09
CA ALA A 108 11.48 1.63 2.12
C ALA A 108 10.75 2.25 3.31
N GLY A 109 9.82 3.17 3.04
CA GLY A 109 8.98 3.80 4.08
C GLY A 109 8.13 2.79 4.85
N GLN A 110 7.51 1.83 4.15
CA GLN A 110 6.70 0.77 4.75
C GLN A 110 7.51 -0.13 5.70
N ILE A 111 8.74 -0.49 5.32
CA ILE A 111 9.62 -1.34 6.14
C ILE A 111 10.06 -0.59 7.40
N LEU A 112 10.50 0.67 7.26
CA LEU A 112 10.90 1.49 8.40
C LEU A 112 9.73 1.71 9.36
N ALA A 113 8.55 2.07 8.84
CA ALA A 113 7.34 2.21 9.64
C ALA A 113 6.97 0.88 10.33
N SER A 114 6.99 -0.24 9.63
CA SER A 114 6.69 -1.55 10.20
C SER A 114 7.65 -1.93 11.33
N LEU A 115 8.95 -1.64 11.21
CA LEU A 115 9.91 -1.90 12.28
C LEU A 115 9.60 -1.06 13.53
N LEU A 116 9.26 0.22 13.36
CA LEU A 116 8.90 1.10 14.47
C LEU A 116 7.59 0.64 15.14
N LEU A 117 6.57 0.31 14.34
CA LEU A 117 5.29 -0.20 14.82
C LEU A 117 5.46 -1.47 15.65
N ASP A 118 6.23 -2.44 15.14
CA ASP A 118 6.54 -3.69 15.83
C ASP A 118 7.37 -3.45 17.09
N HIS A 119 8.38 -2.59 17.03
CA HIS A 119 9.30 -2.36 18.15
C HIS A 119 8.61 -1.72 19.35
N PHE A 120 7.69 -0.79 19.09
CA PHE A 120 6.94 -0.08 20.12
C PHE A 120 5.58 -0.71 20.43
N GLY A 121 5.16 -1.76 19.70
CA GLY A 121 3.85 -2.40 19.88
C GLY A 121 2.68 -1.43 19.63
N LEU A 122 2.86 -0.48 18.71
CA LEU A 122 1.87 0.58 18.47
C LEU A 122 0.56 -0.01 17.93
N PHE A 123 -0.55 0.66 18.24
CA PHE A 123 -1.90 0.27 17.78
C PHE A 123 -2.34 -1.15 18.21
N GLY A 124 -1.81 -1.66 19.32
CA GLY A 124 -2.14 -2.98 19.85
C GLY A 124 -1.43 -4.14 19.15
N LEU A 125 -0.39 -3.83 18.37
CA LEU A 125 0.47 -4.85 17.77
C LEU A 125 1.30 -5.57 18.84
N ALA A 126 1.56 -6.86 18.62
CA ALA A 126 2.46 -7.61 19.48
C ALA A 126 3.86 -7.00 19.40
N GLN A 127 4.40 -6.56 20.54
CA GLN A 127 5.72 -5.94 20.60
C GLN A 127 6.79 -6.96 20.20
N ARG A 128 7.58 -6.63 19.18
CA ARG A 128 8.66 -7.46 18.66
C ARG A 128 9.93 -6.63 18.60
N PRO A 129 10.98 -6.96 19.38
CA PRO A 129 12.21 -6.20 19.36
C PRO A 129 12.87 -6.26 17.97
N ILE A 130 13.58 -5.20 17.62
CA ILE A 130 14.39 -5.17 16.40
C ILE A 130 15.61 -6.06 16.66
N THR A 131 15.63 -7.22 16.00
CA THR A 131 16.75 -8.16 16.05
C THR A 131 17.76 -7.85 14.96
N MET A 132 19.01 -8.27 15.14
CA MET A 132 20.08 -8.04 14.15
C MET A 132 19.70 -8.55 12.75
N PRO A 133 19.10 -9.75 12.57
CA PRO A 133 18.66 -10.19 11.25
C PRO A 133 17.60 -9.29 10.60
N ARG A 134 16.65 -8.75 11.39
CA ARG A 134 15.61 -7.84 10.87
C ARG A 134 16.21 -6.50 10.44
N ALA A 135 17.15 -5.97 11.23
CA ALA A 135 17.87 -4.74 10.90
C ALA A 135 18.70 -4.92 9.60
N LEU A 136 19.43 -6.03 9.48
CA LEU A 136 20.18 -6.34 8.26
C LEU A 136 19.27 -6.51 7.03
N GLY A 137 18.14 -7.21 7.17
CA GLY A 137 17.17 -7.36 6.09
C GLY A 137 16.60 -6.02 5.61
N ALA A 138 16.29 -5.12 6.54
CA ALA A 138 15.85 -3.77 6.20
C ALA A 138 16.95 -2.97 5.49
N LEU A 139 18.19 -3.03 5.97
CA LEU A 139 19.33 -2.37 5.31
C LEU A 139 19.57 -2.89 3.89
N LEU A 140 19.45 -4.19 3.66
CA LEU A 140 19.56 -4.78 2.31
C LEU A 140 18.46 -4.28 1.38
N LEU A 141 17.22 -4.18 1.88
CA LEU A 141 16.11 -3.58 1.14
C LEU A 141 16.35 -2.11 0.83
N MET A 142 16.87 -1.34 1.78
CA MET A 142 17.26 0.06 1.53
C MET A 142 18.36 0.15 0.46
N GLY A 143 19.36 -0.74 0.49
CA GLY A 143 20.39 -0.84 -0.53
C GLY A 143 19.81 -1.14 -1.93
N ALA A 144 18.84 -2.05 -2.01
CA ALA A 144 18.12 -2.32 -3.26
C ALA A 144 17.36 -1.10 -3.78
N VAL A 145 16.72 -0.33 -2.89
CA VAL A 145 16.03 0.92 -3.24
C VAL A 145 17.01 1.95 -3.80
N VAL A 146 18.16 2.14 -3.17
CA VAL A 146 19.22 3.05 -3.67
C VAL A 146 19.66 2.62 -5.07
N LEU A 147 19.93 1.33 -5.27
CA LEU A 147 20.31 0.82 -6.59
C LEU A 147 19.22 1.08 -7.63
N ILE A 148 17.94 0.81 -7.33
CA ILE A 148 16.82 1.05 -8.25
C ILE A 148 16.68 2.54 -8.58
N GLN A 149 16.83 3.43 -7.59
CA GLN A 149 16.71 4.88 -7.78
C GLN A 149 17.83 5.46 -8.67
N PHE A 150 19.06 4.97 -8.50
CA PHE A 150 20.24 5.54 -9.16
C PHE A 150 20.71 4.76 -10.38
N SER A 151 20.14 3.58 -10.68
CA SER A 151 20.46 2.77 -11.87
C SER A 151 19.74 3.25 -13.16
N ALA A 152 19.61 4.57 -13.32
CA ALA A 152 18.88 5.26 -14.38
C ALA A 152 18.93 4.50 -15.72
N THR A 153 17.83 3.80 -16.04
CA THR A 153 17.64 3.22 -17.37
C THR A 153 16.96 4.29 -18.22
N PRO A 154 17.56 4.75 -19.33
CA PRO A 154 16.96 5.79 -20.16
C PRO A 154 15.56 5.37 -20.61
N VAL A 155 14.58 6.25 -20.42
CA VAL A 155 13.20 6.04 -20.85
C VAL A 155 13.22 5.87 -22.37
N ARG A 156 12.96 4.66 -22.88
CA ARG A 156 12.67 4.50 -24.30
C ARG A 156 11.35 5.22 -24.57
N ALA A 157 11.43 6.34 -25.28
CA ALA A 157 10.24 6.98 -25.83
C ALA A 157 9.47 5.93 -26.62
N VAL A 158 8.23 5.65 -26.21
CA VAL A 158 7.32 4.83 -27.01
C VAL A 158 7.10 5.63 -28.29
N ALA A 159 7.62 5.13 -29.41
CA ALA A 159 7.37 5.71 -30.71
C ALA A 159 5.86 5.74 -30.92
N THR A 160 5.28 6.94 -30.94
CA THR A 160 3.90 7.13 -31.36
C THR A 160 3.82 6.68 -32.81
N ALA A 161 3.21 5.51 -33.06
CA ALA A 161 2.82 5.12 -34.40
C ALA A 161 1.80 6.16 -34.90
N GLY A 162 2.16 6.85 -35.98
CA GLY A 162 1.33 7.85 -36.65
C GLY A 162 0.16 7.24 -37.41
#